data_AF-A0A0S8KYG9-F1
#
_entry.id   AF-A0A0S8KYG9-F1
#
_cell.length_a   1.000
_cell.length_b   1.000
_cell.length_c   1.000
_cell.angle_alpha   90.00
_cell.angle_beta   90.00
_cell.angle_gamma   90.00
#
_symmetry.space_group_name_H-M   'P 1'
#
loop_
_entity.id
_entity.type
_entity.pdbx_description
1 polymer ?
#
loop_
_entity_poly.entity_id
_entity_poly.type
_entity_poly.pdbx_seq_one_letter_code
_entity_poly.pdbx_strand_id
1 'polypeptide(L)'
;AQAVRDNNRLIDLARRLSDFVEIRQVGESDRGLRELFVLADRNAVLYQQDVTRVEAIVDTGGRRAGAELRMRFQGLWDRSEPIPEIRTTGL
;
A
#
# COMPACT_ATOMS: atom_id res chain seq x y z
N ALA A 1 -21.41 14.28 -0.12
CA ALA A 1 -22.22 13.25 0.57
C ALA A 1 -21.77 11.82 0.24
N GLN A 2 -21.58 11.47 -1.05
CA GLN A 2 -21.21 10.10 -1.47
C GLN A 2 -19.78 9.70 -1.07
N ALA A 3 -18.77 10.54 -1.31
CA ALA A 3 -17.38 10.26 -0.93
C ALA A 3 -17.19 9.99 0.58
N VAL A 4 -17.95 10.67 1.44
CA VAL A 4 -17.95 10.43 2.90
C VAL A 4 -18.54 9.06 3.23
N ARG A 5 -19.61 8.64 2.53
CA ARG A 5 -20.23 7.31 2.72
C ARG A 5 -19.32 6.20 2.23
N ASP A 6 -18.65 6.40 1.10
CA ASP A 6 -17.72 5.41 0.53
C ASP A 6 -16.46 5.28 1.39
N ASN A 7 -15.94 6.39 1.94
CA ASN A 7 -14.88 6.36 2.94
C ASN A 7 -15.29 5.58 4.19
N ASN A 8 -16.52 5.78 4.70
CA ASN A 8 -17.00 5.04 5.86
C ASN A 8 -17.10 3.53 5.59
N ARG A 9 -17.57 3.12 4.41
CA ARG A 9 -17.61 1.70 4.02
C ARG A 9 -16.23 1.07 3.91
N LEU A 10 -15.25 1.82 3.38
CA LEU A 10 -13.87 1.35 3.29
C LEU A 10 -13.26 1.17 4.69
N ILE A 11 -13.48 2.13 5.60
CA ILE A 11 -13.02 2.04 6.98
C ILE A 11 -13.66 0.85 7.70
N ASP A 12 -14.97 0.64 7.53
CA ASP A 12 -15.69 -0.51 8.09
C ASP A 12 -15.13 -1.85 7.58
N LEU A 13 -14.83 -1.94 6.28
CA LEU A 13 -14.22 -3.13 5.69
C LEU A 13 -12.80 -3.37 6.22
N ALA A 14 -11.99 -2.31 6.29
CA ALA A 14 -10.63 -2.38 6.81
C ALA A 14 -10.62 -2.85 8.27
N ARG A 15 -11.54 -2.36 9.11
CA ARG A 15 -11.72 -2.85 10.49
C ARG A 15 -12.08 -4.34 10.55
N ARG A 16 -12.97 -4.81 9.69
CA ARG A 16 -13.37 -6.24 9.68
C ARG A 16 -12.27 -7.20 9.22
N LEU A 17 -11.28 -6.69 8.49
CA LEU A 17 -10.17 -7.46 7.94
C LEU A 17 -8.84 -7.11 8.59
N SER A 18 -8.83 -6.41 9.72
CA SER A 18 -7.60 -5.90 10.35
C SER A 18 -6.61 -7.00 10.74
N ASP A 19 -7.08 -8.23 10.94
CA ASP A 19 -6.25 -9.39 11.24
C ASP A 19 -5.50 -9.93 9.99
N PHE A 20 -5.96 -9.56 8.79
CA PHE A 20 -5.42 -10.03 7.51
C PHE A 20 -4.82 -8.89 6.66
N VAL A 21 -5.25 -7.65 6.89
CA VAL A 21 -4.86 -6.48 6.11
C VAL A 21 -4.46 -5.36 7.06
N GLU A 22 -3.22 -4.90 6.93
CA GLU A 22 -2.74 -3.71 7.61
C GLU A 22 -2.71 -2.53 6.64
N ILE A 23 -3.29 -1.41 7.05
CA ILE A 23 -3.28 -0.15 6.29
C ILE A 23 -2.57 0.90 7.14
N ARG A 24 -1.55 1.53 6.55
CA ARG A 24 -0.76 2.58 7.20
C ARG A 24 -0.75 3.84 6.35
N GLN A 25 -0.69 4.99 7.00
CA GLN A 25 -0.51 6.27 6.35
C GLN A 25 0.98 6.48 6.08
N VAL A 26 1.36 6.75 4.84
CA VAL A 26 2.75 7.07 4.49
C VAL A 26 3.24 8.28 5.28
N GLY A 27 4.52 8.24 5.69
CA GLY A 27 5.16 9.33 6.39
C GLY A 27 5.10 10.65 5.61
N GLU A 28 5.15 11.78 6.31
CA GLU A 28 5.03 13.12 5.70
C GLU A 28 6.01 13.34 4.54
N SER A 29 7.25 12.88 4.70
CA SER A 29 8.31 12.98 3.68
C SER A 29 8.02 12.21 2.39
N ASP A 30 7.14 11.22 2.46
CA ASP A 30 6.80 10.32 1.37
C ASP A 30 5.41 10.64 0.76
N ARG A 31 4.77 11.73 1.20
CA ARG A 31 3.51 12.18 0.60
C ARG A 31 3.72 12.71 -0.81
N GLY A 32 2.75 12.46 -1.68
CA GLY A 32 2.80 12.91 -3.08
C GLY A 32 3.67 12.05 -3.99
N LEU A 33 4.16 10.90 -3.51
CA LEU A 33 4.72 9.86 -4.38
C LEU A 33 3.72 9.53 -5.48
N ARG A 34 4.21 9.54 -6.72
CA ARG A 34 3.42 9.22 -7.91
C ARG A 34 3.60 7.79 -8.37
N GLU A 35 4.51 7.05 -7.76
CA GLU A 35 4.69 5.66 -8.11
C GLU A 35 3.64 4.78 -7.43
N LEU A 36 3.38 3.63 -8.03
CA LEU A 36 2.59 2.55 -7.49
C LEU A 36 3.35 1.26 -7.73
N PHE A 37 3.42 0.41 -6.72
CA PHE A 37 3.91 -0.95 -6.91
C PHE A 37 3.10 -1.94 -6.08
N VAL A 38 3.00 -3.16 -6.60
CA VAL A 38 2.42 -4.31 -5.91
C VAL A 38 3.48 -5.39 -5.88
N LEU A 39 3.74 -5.94 -4.70
CA LEU A 39 4.62 -7.08 -4.50
C LEU A 39 3.74 -8.29 -4.16
N ALA A 40 3.90 -9.37 -4.92
CA ALA A 40 3.20 -10.62 -4.69
C ALA A 40 4.21 -11.76 -4.46
N ASP A 41 3.94 -12.55 -3.41
CA ASP A 41 4.83 -13.60 -2.92
C ASP A 41 6.28 -13.13 -2.76
N ARG A 42 7.23 -13.81 -3.41
CA ARG A 42 8.67 -13.49 -3.35
C ARG A 42 9.16 -12.67 -4.52
N ASN A 43 8.64 -12.91 -5.72
CA ASN A 43 9.29 -12.49 -6.97
C ASN A 43 8.40 -11.69 -7.91
N ALA A 44 7.09 -11.70 -7.70
CA ALA A 44 6.17 -11.02 -8.61
C ALA A 44 6.02 -9.56 -8.22
N VAL A 45 6.21 -8.68 -9.20
CA VAL A 45 6.05 -7.25 -9.05
C VAL A 45 5.23 -6.66 -10.18
N LEU A 46 4.36 -5.72 -9.82
CA LEU A 46 3.82 -4.71 -10.72
C LEU A 46 4.46 -3.38 -10.29
N TYR A 47 5.02 -2.64 -11.23
CA TYR A 47 5.55 -1.29 -10.97
C TYR A 47 5.09 -0.29 -12.01
N GLN A 48 4.48 0.78 -11.52
CA GLN A 48 4.05 1.93 -12.29
C GLN A 48 4.76 3.15 -11.72
N GLN A 49 5.69 3.72 -12.48
CA GLN A 49 6.53 4.82 -11.99
C GLN A 49 5.75 6.13 -11.82
N ASP A 50 4.68 6.32 -12.58
CA ASP A 50 3.80 7.48 -12.50
C ASP A 50 2.33 7.05 -12.68
N VAL A 51 1.52 7.23 -11.64
CA VAL A 51 0.09 6.89 -11.61
C VAL A 51 -0.75 7.69 -12.61
N THR A 52 -0.22 8.77 -13.17
CA THR A 52 -0.87 9.54 -14.23
C THR A 52 -0.73 8.90 -15.62
N ARG A 53 0.13 7.88 -15.73
CA ARG A 53 0.45 7.14 -16.95
C ARG A 53 -0.10 5.73 -16.87
N VAL A 54 -0.53 5.12 -17.97
CA VAL A 54 -1.11 3.77 -17.95
C VAL A 54 -0.02 2.68 -17.97
N GLU A 55 1.20 3.06 -18.33
CA GLU A 55 2.33 2.16 -18.48
C GLU A 55 2.81 1.62 -17.12
N ALA A 56 2.79 0.29 -16.99
CA ALA A 56 3.32 -0.45 -15.86
C ALA A 56 4.18 -1.62 -16.33
N ILE A 57 5.20 -1.94 -15.54
CA ILE A 57 6.07 -3.10 -15.73
C ILE A 57 5.53 -4.22 -14.85
N VAL A 58 5.32 -5.39 -15.45
CA VAL A 58 5.02 -6.63 -14.72
C VAL A 58 6.23 -7.55 -14.87
N ASP A 59 6.78 -7.99 -13.75
CA ASP A 59 7.83 -9.00 -13.73
C ASP A 59 7.49 -10.07 -12.70
N THR A 60 7.34 -11.31 -13.17
CA THR A 60 7.01 -12.47 -12.33
C THR A 60 8.20 -13.41 -12.12
N GLY A 61 9.37 -13.13 -12.73
CA GLY A 61 10.54 -14.01 -12.75
C GLY A 61 11.85 -13.36 -12.31
N GLY A 62 11.96 -12.04 -12.32
CA GLY A 62 13.17 -11.29 -12.02
C GLY A 62 13.38 -11.08 -10.52
N ARG A 63 14.25 -11.91 -9.93
CA ARG A 63 14.62 -11.81 -8.50
C ARG A 63 15.22 -10.46 -8.11
N ARG A 64 15.91 -9.78 -9.05
CA ARG A 64 16.63 -8.53 -8.75
C ARG A 64 15.69 -7.32 -8.66
N ALA A 65 14.85 -7.09 -9.67
CA ALA A 65 13.88 -5.99 -9.66
C ALA A 65 12.91 -6.11 -8.47
N GLY A 66 12.48 -7.35 -8.17
CA GLY A 66 11.67 -7.63 -6.98
C GLY A 66 12.37 -7.32 -5.65
N ALA A 67 13.68 -7.53 -5.55
CA ALA A 67 14.43 -7.24 -4.33
C ALA A 67 14.54 -5.73 -4.07
N GLU A 68 14.82 -4.92 -5.10
CA GLU A 68 14.94 -3.46 -4.98
C GLU A 68 13.62 -2.82 -4.56
N LEU A 69 12.50 -3.20 -5.20
CA LEU A 69 11.17 -2.70 -4.83
C LEU A 69 10.72 -3.18 -3.44
N ARG A 70 11.13 -4.38 -3.01
CA ARG A 70 10.87 -4.87 -1.64
C ARG A 70 11.59 -4.05 -0.57
N MET A 71 12.86 -3.72 -0.80
CA MET A 71 13.58 -2.83 0.12
C MET A 71 12.93 -1.45 0.18
N ARG A 72 12.48 -0.94 -0.97
CA ARG A 72 11.76 0.33 -1.06
C ARG A 72 10.43 0.29 -0.29
N PHE A 73 9.64 -0.76 -0.47
CA PHE A 73 8.41 -1.00 0.31
C PHE A 73 8.69 -1.00 1.81
N GLN A 74 9.68 -1.78 2.26
CA GLN A 74 9.99 -1.89 3.69
C GLN A 74 10.39 -0.53 4.27
N GLY A 75 11.21 0.24 3.56
CA GLY A 75 11.58 1.58 4.01
C GLY A 75 10.39 2.53 4.14
N LEU A 76 9.44 2.50 3.20
CA LEU A 76 8.20 3.27 3.30
C LEU A 76 7.33 2.78 4.46
N TRP A 77 7.21 1.46 4.61
CA TRP A 77 6.41 0.81 5.65
C TRP A 77 6.89 1.16 7.06
N ASP A 78 8.20 1.12 7.28
CA ASP A 78 8.82 1.41 8.58
C ASP A 78 8.59 2.87 9.01
N ARG A 79 8.50 3.80 8.05
CA ARG A 79 8.19 5.22 8.29
C ARG A 79 6.69 5.55 8.26
N SER A 80 5.84 4.58 7.94
CA SER A 80 4.40 4.80 7.85
C SER A 80 3.75 4.72 9.23
N GLU A 81 2.72 5.50 9.47
CA GLU A 81 2.02 5.54 10.75
C GLU A 81 0.73 4.71 10.71
N PRO A 82 0.33 4.05 11.81
CA PRO A 82 -0.99 3.43 11.90
C PRO A 82 -2.11 4.46 11.71
N ILE A 83 -3.20 4.06 11.07
CA ILE A 83 -4.41 4.90 10.95
C ILE A 83 -5.32 4.58 12.14
N PRO A 84 -5.50 5.51 13.11
CA PRO A 84 -6.24 5.24 14.35
C PRO A 84 -7.67 4.75 14.13
N GLU A 85 -8.35 5.24 13.09
CA GLU A 85 -9.75 4.91 12.78
C GLU A 85 -9.94 3.46 12.27
N ILE A 86 -8.85 2.83 11.82
CA ILE A 86 -8.82 1.47 11.26
C ILE A 86 -8.37 0.46 12.32
N ARG A 87 -7.45 0.84 13.22
CA ARG A 87 -7.08 -0.01 14.36
C ARG A 87 -8.13 0.13 15.45
N THR A 88 -9.09 -0.78 15.44
CA THR A 88 -9.89 -1.06 16.63
C THR A 88 -9.04 -2.01 17.46
N THR A 89 -8.37 -1.53 18.51
CA THR A 89 -7.96 -2.44 19.58
C THR A 89 -9.21 -3.17 20.04
N GLY A 90 -9.23 -4.49 19.89
CA GLY A 90 -10.30 -5.32 20.41
C GLY A 90 -10.57 -5.04 21.89
N LEU A 91 -11.81 -5.31 22.30
CA LEU A 91 -12.37 -5.21 23.64
C LEU A 91 -11.39 -5.58 24.78
#